data_AF-A0A938IDF7-F1
#
_entry.id   AF-A0A938IDF7-F1
#
_cell.length_a   1.000
_cell.length_b   1.000
_cell.length_c   1.000
_cell.angle_alpha   90.00
_cell.angle_beta   90.00
_cell.angle_gamma   90.00
#
_symmetry.space_group_name_H-M   'P 1'
#
loop_
_entity.id
_entity.type
_entity.pdbx_description
1 polymer ?
#
loop_
_entity_poly.entity_id
_entity_poly.type
_entity_poly.pdbx_seq_one_letter_code
_entity_poly.pdbx_strand_id
1 'polypeptide(L)'
;MESDAPERLEWPVWGFVGALGAGLLLQRLEPARPPIPEAARAFVESRCAGPRSLLCDSAFELEALPGVGEVRALAIAQARWEAGVAGRPLVLEDVPGIGPETARAIRAEYARLARGHE
;
A
#
# COMPACT_ATOMS: atom_id res chain seq x y z
N MET A 1 46.08 17.49 -18.05
CA MET A 1 45.10 16.69 -17.28
C MET A 1 44.30 17.71 -16.50
N GLU A 2 43.48 18.48 -17.22
CA GLU A 2 42.73 19.63 -16.67
C GLU A 2 41.30 19.15 -16.46
N SER A 3 40.83 19.30 -15.22
CA SER A 3 39.57 18.77 -14.72
C SER A 3 38.43 19.68 -15.18
N ASP A 4 37.58 19.15 -16.06
CA ASP A 4 36.37 19.83 -16.55
C ASP A 4 35.34 19.84 -15.41
N ALA A 5 35.25 20.98 -14.72
CA ALA A 5 34.29 21.20 -13.64
C ALA A 5 32.91 21.49 -14.24
N PRO A 6 31.81 20.90 -13.74
CA PRO A 6 30.50 21.06 -14.36
C PRO A 6 30.04 22.51 -14.22
N GLU A 7 29.75 23.14 -15.37
CA GLU A 7 29.11 24.44 -15.45
C GLU A 7 27.90 24.48 -14.52
N ARG A 8 27.90 25.44 -13.59
CA ARG A 8 26.72 25.75 -12.78
C ARG A 8 25.60 26.11 -13.74
N LEU A 9 24.58 25.28 -13.77
CA LEU A 9 23.40 25.45 -14.59
C LEU A 9 22.60 26.66 -14.08
N GLU A 10 23.00 27.86 -14.48
CA GLU A 10 22.32 29.12 -14.16
C GLU A 10 21.11 29.25 -15.07
N TRP A 11 19.97 28.73 -14.60
CA TRP A 11 18.72 28.83 -15.36
C TRP A 11 18.36 30.31 -15.51
N PRO A 12 18.20 30.83 -16.74
CA PRO A 12 17.67 32.17 -16.92
C PRO A 12 16.27 32.25 -16.29
N VAL A 13 15.85 33.44 -15.85
CA VAL A 13 14.55 33.66 -15.18
C VAL A 13 13.38 33.09 -16.00
N TRP A 14 13.47 33.14 -17.34
CA TRP A 14 12.49 32.52 -18.24
C TRP A 14 12.40 30.99 -18.11
N GLY A 15 13.51 30.32 -17.82
CA GLY A 15 13.53 28.89 -17.49
C GLY A 15 12.78 28.58 -16.20
N PHE A 16 12.92 29.42 -15.16
CA PHE A 16 12.15 29.29 -13.93
C PHE A 16 10.66 29.56 -14.15
N VAL A 17 10.30 30.57 -14.94
CA VAL A 17 8.89 30.88 -15.28
C VAL A 17 8.27 29.72 -16.08
N GLY A 18 9.00 29.15 -17.03
CA GLY A 18 8.56 27.97 -17.78
C GLY A 18 8.37 26.74 -16.88
N ALA A 19 9.31 26.48 -15.97
CA ALA A 19 9.22 25.38 -15.01
C ALA A 19 8.07 25.58 -14.00
N LEU A 20 7.86 26.79 -13.50
CA LEU A 20 6.73 27.11 -12.62
C LEU A 20 5.39 26.99 -13.35
N GLY A 21 5.31 27.46 -14.60
CA GLY A 21 4.12 27.31 -15.44
C GLY A 21 3.80 25.84 -15.75
N ALA A 22 4.82 25.05 -16.08
CA ALA A 22 4.69 23.61 -16.28
C ALA A 22 4.28 22.89 -14.99
N GLY A 23 4.85 23.26 -13.84
CA GLY A 23 4.46 22.74 -12.53
C GLY A 23 3.00 23.06 -12.17
N LEU A 24 2.55 24.30 -12.42
CA LEU A 24 1.16 24.71 -12.19
C LEU A 24 0.19 23.99 -13.15
N LEU A 25 0.61 23.76 -14.40
CA LEU A 25 -0.16 23.00 -15.37
C LEU A 25 -0.28 21.53 -14.98
N LEU A 26 0.79 20.91 -14.49
CA LEU A 26 0.76 19.54 -13.99
C LEU A 26 -0.13 19.37 -12.75
N GLN A 27 -0.17 20.36 -11.85
CA GLN A 27 -1.11 20.38 -10.73
C GLN A 27 -2.58 20.43 -11.21
N ARG A 28 -2.86 21.06 -12.35
CA ARG A 28 -4.20 21.05 -12.96
C ARG A 28 -4.55 19.75 -13.68
N LEU A 29 -3.53 18.99 -14.07
CA LEU A 29 -3.64 17.70 -14.73
C LEU A 29 -3.55 16.54 -13.74
N GLU A 30 -3.60 16.79 -12.43
CA GLU A 30 -3.70 15.73 -11.44
C GLU A 30 -4.84 14.80 -11.87
N PRO A 31 -4.54 13.54 -12.22
CA PRO A 31 -5.57 12.64 -12.71
C PRO A 31 -6.59 12.52 -11.59
N ALA A 32 -7.84 12.90 -11.88
CA ALA A 32 -8.93 12.73 -10.95
C ALA A 32 -8.89 11.26 -10.51
N ARG A 33 -8.55 11.02 -9.24
CA ARG A 33 -8.66 9.66 -8.69
C ARG A 33 -10.09 9.23 -9.00
N PRO A 34 -10.28 8.15 -9.77
CA PRO A 34 -11.62 7.78 -10.18
C PRO A 34 -12.46 7.62 -8.91
N PRO A 35 -13.64 8.28 -8.82
CA PRO A 35 -14.48 8.11 -7.66
C PRO A 35 -14.78 6.63 -7.53
N ILE A 36 -14.42 6.04 -6.38
CA ILE A 36 -14.75 4.64 -6.10
C ILE A 36 -16.28 4.55 -6.14
N PRO A 37 -16.88 3.70 -6.99
CA PRO A 37 -18.33 3.56 -7.08
C PRO A 37 -18.93 3.28 -5.70
N GLU A 38 -20.07 3.91 -5.37
CA GLU A 38 -20.73 3.68 -4.07
C GLU A 38 -21.00 2.19 -3.82
N ALA A 39 -21.35 1.46 -4.87
CA ALA A 39 -21.51 0.00 -4.82
C ALA A 39 -20.22 -0.73 -4.38
N ALA A 40 -19.05 -0.27 -4.82
CA ALA A 40 -17.77 -0.85 -4.41
C ALA A 40 -17.45 -0.50 -2.94
N ARG A 41 -17.80 0.71 -2.48
CA ARG A 41 -17.67 1.09 -1.07
C ARG A 41 -18.58 0.24 -0.17
N ALA A 42 -19.86 0.14 -0.51
CA ALA A 42 -20.81 -0.69 0.21
C ALA A 42 -20.40 -2.17 0.23
N PHE A 43 -19.83 -2.67 -0.87
CA PHE A 43 -19.28 -4.02 -0.93
C PHE A 43 -18.13 -4.22 0.07
N VAL A 44 -17.14 -3.31 0.07
CA VAL A 44 -16.02 -3.36 1.02
C VAL A 44 -16.53 -3.24 2.46
N GLU A 45 -17.41 -2.28 2.75
CA GLU A 45 -18.02 -2.12 4.07
C GLU A 45 -18.73 -3.39 4.52
N SER A 46 -19.52 -4.03 3.66
CA SER A 46 -20.21 -5.28 4.02
C SER A 46 -19.25 -6.45 4.28
N ARG A 47 -18.10 -6.49 3.59
CA ARG A 47 -17.07 -7.54 3.71
C ARG A 47 -16.12 -7.29 4.87
N CYS A 48 -15.92 -6.03 5.23
CA CYS A 48 -14.95 -5.55 6.20
C CYS A 48 -15.62 -4.91 7.42
N ALA A 49 -16.93 -5.10 7.60
CA ALA A 49 -17.66 -4.73 8.79
C ALA A 49 -17.20 -5.62 9.94
N GLY A 50 -16.43 -5.05 10.87
CA GLY A 50 -15.98 -5.76 12.05
C GLY A 50 -14.60 -5.32 12.53
N PRO A 51 -14.01 -6.07 13.48
CA PRO A 51 -12.64 -5.83 13.92
C PRO A 51 -11.65 -6.06 12.76
N ARG A 52 -10.45 -5.49 12.90
CA ARG A 52 -9.35 -5.65 11.94
C ARG A 52 -9.17 -7.10 11.54
N SER A 53 -8.93 -7.32 10.25
CA SER A 53 -8.80 -8.66 9.69
C SER A 53 -7.87 -8.68 8.49
N LEU A 54 -7.20 -9.82 8.31
CA LEU A 54 -6.23 -10.02 7.24
C LEU A 54 -6.82 -9.83 5.84
N LEU A 55 -8.13 -10.00 5.69
CA LEU A 55 -8.83 -9.85 4.42
C LEU A 55 -9.07 -8.38 4.04
N CYS A 56 -9.01 -7.46 5.01
CA CYS A 56 -9.44 -6.07 4.84
C CYS A 56 -8.33 -5.06 5.11
N ASP A 57 -7.35 -5.42 5.95
CA ASP A 57 -6.27 -4.52 6.30
C ASP A 57 -5.48 -4.09 5.05
N SER A 58 -5.19 -2.79 4.98
CA SER A 58 -4.33 -2.17 3.98
C SER A 58 -2.87 -2.60 4.15
N ALA A 59 -2.02 -2.39 3.15
CA ALA A 59 -0.59 -2.72 3.25
C ALA A 59 0.06 -2.02 4.47
N PHE A 60 -0.26 -0.73 4.68
CA PHE A 60 0.20 0.03 5.83
C PHE A 60 -0.25 -0.56 7.17
N GLU A 61 -1.51 -0.99 7.26
CA GLU A 61 -2.02 -1.66 8.46
C GLU A 61 -1.34 -3.00 8.71
N LEU A 62 -1.04 -3.75 7.66
CA LEU A 62 -0.33 -5.03 7.74
C LEU A 62 1.11 -4.86 8.23
N GLU A 63 1.78 -3.74 7.92
CA GLU A 63 3.13 -3.43 8.43
C GLU A 63 3.19 -3.26 9.95
N ALA A 64 2.07 -2.94 10.60
CA ALA A 64 2.01 -2.85 12.05
C ALA A 64 2.00 -4.24 12.73
N LEU A 65 1.86 -5.32 11.97
CA LEU A 65 1.79 -6.68 12.52
C LEU A 65 3.16 -7.21 12.96
N PRO A 66 3.21 -8.05 14.01
CA PRO A 66 4.46 -8.59 14.54
C PRO A 66 5.23 -9.38 13.48
N GLY A 67 6.44 -8.92 13.16
CA GLY A 67 7.31 -9.57 12.18
C GLY A 67 6.90 -9.34 10.72
N VAL A 68 6.00 -8.41 10.42
CA VAL A 68 5.63 -7.99 9.07
C VAL A 68 6.20 -6.59 8.83
N GLY A 69 7.14 -6.48 7.89
CA GLY A 69 7.58 -5.18 7.36
C GLY A 69 6.96 -4.93 5.99
N GLU A 70 7.26 -3.78 5.38
CA GLU A 70 6.74 -3.34 4.07
C GLU A 70 6.75 -4.46 3.01
N VAL A 71 7.89 -5.12 2.81
CA VAL A 71 8.03 -6.21 1.81
C VAL A 71 7.05 -7.36 2.07
N ARG A 72 6.87 -7.75 3.33
CA ARG A 72 5.95 -8.82 3.72
C ARG A 72 4.50 -8.38 3.64
N ALA A 73 4.20 -7.13 3.99
CA ALA A 73 2.87 -6.56 3.86
C ALA A 73 2.41 -6.53 2.40
N LEU A 74 3.28 -6.11 1.50
CA LEU A 74 3.03 -6.16 0.05
C LEU A 74 2.84 -7.61 -0.44
N ALA A 75 3.68 -8.55 0.01
CA ALA A 75 3.54 -9.96 -0.34
C ALA A 75 2.19 -10.55 0.13
N ILE A 76 1.74 -10.20 1.34
CA ILE A 76 0.43 -10.62 1.86
C ILE A 76 -0.70 -10.01 1.02
N ALA A 77 -0.63 -8.72 0.69
CA ALA A 77 -1.63 -8.04 -0.12
C ALA A 77 -1.74 -8.67 -1.52
N GLN A 78 -0.60 -9.00 -2.13
CA GLN A 78 -0.53 -9.69 -3.42
C GLN A 78 -1.13 -11.11 -3.34
N ALA A 79 -0.72 -11.89 -2.35
CA ALA A 79 -1.23 -13.26 -2.15
C ALA A 79 -2.75 -13.27 -1.89
N ARG A 80 -3.27 -12.25 -1.18
CA ARG A 80 -4.70 -12.05 -0.97
C ARG A 80 -5.44 -11.83 -2.28
N TRP A 81 -4.92 -10.97 -3.15
CA TRP A 81 -5.49 -10.71 -4.47
C TRP A 81 -5.52 -11.98 -5.31
N GLU A 82 -4.40 -12.70 -5.41
CA GLU A 82 -4.30 -13.96 -6.16
C GLU A 82 -5.23 -15.05 -5.64
N ALA A 83 -5.33 -15.19 -4.31
CA ALA A 83 -6.24 -16.13 -3.67
C ALA A 83 -7.71 -15.78 -3.99
N GLY A 84 -8.07 -14.49 -3.97
CA GLY A 84 -9.39 -14.02 -4.35
C GLY A 84 -9.74 -14.30 -5.81
N VAL A 85 -8.82 -14.03 -6.74
CA VAL A 85 -9.00 -14.33 -8.17
C VAL A 85 -9.16 -15.84 -8.42
N ALA A 86 -8.40 -16.66 -7.69
CA ALA A 86 -8.45 -18.12 -7.81
C ALA A 86 -9.60 -18.76 -7.00
N GLY A 87 -10.36 -17.99 -6.21
CA GLY A 87 -11.44 -18.51 -5.36
C GLY A 87 -10.96 -19.45 -4.25
N ARG A 88 -9.71 -19.30 -3.80
CA ARG A 88 -9.11 -20.12 -2.73
C ARG A 88 -8.93 -19.31 -1.44
N PRO A 89 -8.93 -19.96 -0.26
CA PRO A 89 -8.56 -19.28 0.97
C PRO A 89 -7.09 -18.82 0.92
N LEU A 90 -6.80 -17.69 1.57
CA LEU A 90 -5.43 -17.23 1.78
C LEU A 90 -4.77 -18.08 2.87
N VAL A 91 -3.65 -18.72 2.52
CA VAL A 91 -2.77 -19.44 3.45
C VAL A 91 -1.54 -18.58 3.67
N LEU A 92 -1.27 -18.19 4.92
CA LEU A 92 -0.16 -17.28 5.26
C LEU A 92 1.20 -17.91 4.98
N GLU A 93 1.30 -19.22 5.17
CA GLU A 93 2.52 -20.01 4.97
C GLU A 93 2.93 -20.11 3.49
N ASP A 94 2.01 -19.86 2.56
CA ASP A 94 2.30 -19.81 1.13
C ASP A 94 2.85 -18.43 0.71
N VAL A 95 2.77 -17.42 1.58
CA VAL A 95 3.24 -16.07 1.28
C VAL A 95 4.77 -16.03 1.37
N PRO A 96 5.47 -15.56 0.31
CA PRO A 96 6.92 -15.45 0.33
C PRO A 96 7.43 -14.64 1.53
N GLY A 97 8.34 -15.23 2.31
CA GLY A 97 8.94 -14.59 3.47
C GLY A 97 8.10 -14.64 4.74
N ILE A 98 6.93 -15.29 4.74
CA ILE A 98 6.13 -15.58 5.94
C ILE A 98 6.37 -17.03 6.36
N GLY A 99 7.09 -17.21 7.46
CA GLY A 99 7.29 -18.52 8.08
C GLY A 99 6.15 -18.89 9.04
N PRO A 100 6.11 -20.15 9.52
CA PRO A 100 5.08 -20.63 10.44
C PRO A 100 5.02 -19.85 11.75
N GLU A 101 6.16 -19.38 12.26
CA GLU A 101 6.21 -18.55 13.48
C GLU A 101 5.62 -17.15 13.26
N THR A 102 5.95 -16.49 12.14
CA THR A 102 5.33 -15.21 11.77
C THR A 102 3.84 -15.38 11.54
N ALA A 103 3.42 -16.43 10.83
CA ALA A 103 2.01 -16.73 10.60
C ALA A 103 1.26 -16.97 11.93
N ARG A 104 1.86 -17.67 12.89
CA ARG A 104 1.31 -17.84 14.25
C ARG A 104 1.18 -16.51 14.98
N ALA A 105 2.20 -15.65 14.93
CA ALA A 105 2.18 -14.34 15.58
C ALA A 105 1.07 -13.43 15.00
N ILE A 106 0.93 -13.41 13.67
CA ILE A 106 -0.14 -12.67 12.99
C ILE A 106 -1.52 -13.18 13.43
N ARG A 107 -1.74 -14.50 13.44
CA ARG A 107 -3.01 -15.09 13.88
C ARG A 107 -3.31 -14.77 15.35
N ALA A 108 -2.30 -14.78 16.21
CA ALA A 108 -2.44 -14.39 17.61
C ALA A 108 -2.83 -12.91 17.78
N GLU A 109 -2.26 -12.02 16.95
CA GLU A 109 -2.62 -10.60 16.92
C GLU A 109 -4.10 -10.41 16.60
N TYR A 110 -4.57 -10.98 15.49
CA TYR A 110 -5.97 -10.86 15.10
C TYR A 110 -6.93 -11.50 16.12
N ALA A 111 -6.55 -12.62 16.73
CA ALA A 111 -7.34 -13.22 17.80
C ALA A 111 -7.41 -12.33 19.05
N ARG A 112 -6.34 -11.58 19.36
CA ARG A 112 -6.35 -10.57 20.43
C ARG A 112 -7.27 -9.40 20.08
N LEU A 113 -7.15 -8.86 18.87
CA LEU A 113 -7.97 -7.73 18.40
C LEU A 113 -9.46 -8.09 18.40
N ALA A 114 -9.82 -9.32 18.00
CA ALA A 114 -11.20 -9.80 18.03
C ALA A 114 -11.80 -9.84 19.44
N ARG A 115 -11.01 -10.20 20.47
CA ARG A 115 -11.45 -10.25 21.87
C ARG A 115 -11.52 -8.89 22.56
N GLY A 116 -10.79 -7.89 22.07
CA GLY A 116 -10.79 -6.53 22.65
C GLY A 116 -12.02 -5.69 22.28
N HIS A 117 -12.92 -6.24 21.46
CA HIS A 117 -14.14 -5.59 20.97
C HIS A 117 -15.44 -6.14 21.61
N GLU A 118 -15.33 -7.04 22.60
CA GLU A 118 -16.45 -7.51 23.45
C GLU A 118 -16.59 -6.63 24.71
#